data_AF-A0A352L3L2-F1
#
_entry.id   AF-A0A352L3L2-F1
#
_cell.length_a   1.000
_cell.length_b   1.000
_cell.length_c   1.000
_cell.angle_alpha   90.00
_cell.angle_beta   90.00
_cell.angle_gamma   90.00
#
_symmetry.space_group_name_H-M   'P 1'
#
loop_
_entity.id
_entity.type
_entity.pdbx_description
1 polymer ?
#
loop_
_entity_poly.entity_id
_entity_poly.type
_entity_poly.pdbx_seq_one_letter_code
_entity_poly.pdbx_strand_id
1 'polypeptide(L)'
;MSGSSLSVCAGAADFVHVGAVSMAPAGASFSERQSSPVGLSALFLAVLMLLVCGSIGRAQQPEPVPDAAGRWDRQRANEWHKGVPWLAGFNYLPSNAINQLEMFQAETFSPELIDREFGFAEQLGFNTARIFLHDLLWVQDSEGFLNRCEQVLSIAERHGIRVMFVLFDSCWHPIPRLGPQPAPLPFTHNSGWV
;
A
#
# COMPACT_ATOMS: atom_id res chain seq x y z
N MET A 1 -32.52 -24.08 8.75
CA MET A 1 -32.34 -23.02 7.73
C MET A 1 -30.83 -22.77 7.65
N SER A 2 -30.07 -23.61 6.94
CA SER A 2 -29.63 -23.39 5.54
C SER A 2 -29.06 -21.98 5.37
N GLY A 3 -27.73 -21.80 5.45
CA GLY A 3 -26.85 -21.66 4.28
C GLY A 3 -26.98 -20.24 3.69
N SER A 4 -25.95 -19.41 3.62
CA SER A 4 -25.00 -19.46 2.49
C SER A 4 -23.81 -18.52 2.73
N SER A 5 -22.61 -19.05 2.50
CA SER A 5 -21.37 -18.31 2.31
C SER A 5 -21.38 -17.70 0.90
N LEU A 6 -21.11 -16.40 0.77
CA LEU A 6 -20.93 -15.73 -0.52
C LEU A 6 -19.44 -15.39 -0.69
N SER A 7 -18.76 -16.28 -1.40
CA SER A 7 -17.47 -16.08 -2.04
C SER A 7 -17.71 -15.82 -3.52
N VAL A 8 -17.47 -14.60 -4.00
CA VAL A 8 -17.42 -14.22 -5.42
C VAL A 8 -16.45 -13.02 -5.50
N CYS A 9 -15.50 -12.84 -6.42
CA CYS A 9 -15.38 -13.33 -7.78
C CYS A 9 -13.91 -13.50 -8.19
N ALA A 10 -13.58 -14.64 -8.81
CA ALA A 10 -12.53 -14.74 -9.81
C ALA A 10 -13.21 -14.62 -11.18
N GLY A 11 -12.76 -13.68 -12.02
CA GLY A 11 -13.29 -13.46 -13.36
C GLY A 11 -12.59 -14.35 -14.38
N ALA A 12 -13.31 -15.31 -14.95
CA ALA A 12 -12.97 -15.98 -16.19
C ALA A 12 -14.14 -15.76 -17.16
N ALA A 13 -13.84 -15.17 -18.32
CA ALA A 13 -14.78 -14.87 -19.38
C ALA A 13 -14.84 -16.05 -20.35
N ASP A 14 -15.98 -16.73 -20.43
CA ASP A 14 -16.32 -17.64 -21.52
C ASP A 14 -17.49 -17.07 -22.31
N PHE A 15 -17.20 -16.65 -23.53
CA PHE A 15 -18.17 -16.21 -24.53
C PHE A 15 -18.39 -17.37 -25.51
N VAL A 16 -19.52 -18.08 -25.39
CA VAL A 16 -19.99 -19.03 -26.40
C VAL A 16 -21.07 -18.34 -27.22
N HIS A 17 -20.77 -18.05 -28.49
CA HIS A 17 -21.75 -17.52 -29.44
C HIS A 17 -22.26 -18.64 -30.34
N VAL A 18 -23.58 -18.70 -30.43
CA VAL A 18 -24.41 -19.71 -31.10
C VAL A 18 -24.27 -19.57 -32.62
N GLY A 19 -24.11 -20.71 -33.30
CA GLY A 19 -23.91 -20.79 -34.74
C GLY A 19 -25.15 -20.45 -35.57
N ALA A 20 -24.91 -19.78 -36.69
CA ALA A 20 -25.83 -19.67 -37.81
C ALA A 20 -25.55 -20.81 -38.81
N VAL A 21 -26.60 -21.53 -39.23
CA VAL A 21 -26.54 -22.49 -40.34
C VAL A 21 -27.46 -21.97 -41.44
N SER A 22 -26.88 -21.70 -42.62
CA SER A 22 -27.62 -21.50 -43.87
C SER A 22 -27.10 -22.53 -44.88
N MET A 23 -28.01 -23.34 -45.41
CA MET A 23 -27.76 -24.39 -46.41
C MET A 23 -27.94 -23.82 -47.82
N ALA A 24 -27.03 -24.16 -48.74
CA ALA A 24 -27.25 -24.16 -50.19
C ALA A 24 -26.26 -25.13 -50.89
N PRO A 25 -26.58 -25.65 -52.10
CA PRO A 25 -26.45 -27.07 -52.38
C PRO A 25 -25.30 -27.48 -53.34
N ALA A 26 -25.24 -28.80 -53.53
CA ALA A 26 -24.32 -29.62 -54.30
C ALA A 26 -24.07 -29.18 -55.76
N GLY A 27 -22.83 -29.37 -56.21
CA GLY A 27 -22.46 -29.25 -57.62
C GLY A 27 -20.99 -29.56 -57.90
N ALA A 28 -20.75 -30.80 -58.33
CA ALA A 28 -19.78 -31.21 -59.36
C ALA A 28 -18.25 -31.07 -59.20
N SER A 29 -17.64 -32.19 -59.59
CA SER A 29 -16.34 -32.37 -60.25
C SER A 29 -15.09 -32.50 -59.37
N PHE A 30 -14.56 -33.72 -59.42
CA PHE A 30 -13.29 -34.17 -58.90
C PHE A 30 -12.18 -33.48 -59.69
N SER A 31 -11.63 -32.41 -59.12
CA SER A 31 -10.38 -31.80 -59.56
C SER A 31 -9.31 -32.15 -58.54
N GLU A 32 -8.20 -32.73 -58.99
CA GLU A 32 -7.03 -33.07 -58.18
C GLU A 32 -6.64 -31.89 -57.29
N ARG A 33 -6.87 -32.04 -55.99
CA ARG A 33 -6.46 -31.05 -55.00
C ARG A 33 -4.95 -31.20 -54.83
N GLN A 34 -4.18 -30.41 -55.60
CA GLN A 34 -2.77 -30.19 -55.33
C GLN A 34 -2.62 -29.83 -53.84
N SER A 35 -1.92 -30.67 -53.09
CA SER A 35 -1.58 -30.44 -51.69
C SER A 35 -0.62 -29.27 -51.61
N SER A 36 -1.15 -28.06 -51.42
CA SER A 36 -0.32 -26.89 -51.19
C SER A 36 0.38 -27.03 -49.83
N PRO A 37 1.68 -26.68 -49.71
CA PRO A 37 2.49 -26.92 -48.51
C PRO A 37 2.09 -26.04 -47.30
N VAL A 38 0.98 -25.29 -47.40
CA VAL A 38 0.52 -24.28 -46.45
C VAL A 38 0.09 -24.90 -45.11
N GLY A 39 -0.41 -26.14 -45.12
CA GLY A 39 -0.86 -26.84 -43.91
C GLY A 39 0.27 -27.22 -42.94
N LEU A 40 1.44 -27.62 -43.47
CA LEU A 40 2.61 -27.95 -42.64
C LEU A 40 3.23 -26.69 -42.01
N SER A 41 3.24 -25.57 -42.75
CA SER A 41 3.75 -24.28 -42.26
C SER A 41 2.88 -23.68 -41.15
N ALA A 42 1.55 -23.78 -41.25
CA ALA A 42 0.65 -23.27 -40.22
C ALA A 42 0.77 -24.05 -38.90
N LEU A 43 0.97 -25.36 -38.96
CA LEU A 43 1.18 -26.20 -37.77
C LEU A 43 2.53 -25.92 -37.12
N PHE A 44 3.58 -25.71 -37.92
CA PHE A 44 4.90 -25.32 -37.42
C PHE A 44 4.90 -23.94 -36.76
N LEU A 45 4.19 -22.96 -37.36
CA LEU A 45 4.00 -21.64 -36.78
C LEU A 45 3.18 -21.68 -35.48
N ALA A 46 2.12 -22.50 -35.41
CA ALA A 46 1.32 -22.65 -34.20
C ALA A 46 2.11 -23.32 -33.05
N VAL A 47 2.92 -24.35 -33.35
CA VAL A 47 3.81 -25.00 -32.36
C VAL A 47 4.91 -24.04 -31.92
N LEU A 48 5.49 -23.25 -32.83
CA LEU A 48 6.47 -22.23 -32.51
C LEU A 48 5.86 -21.12 -31.62
N MET A 49 4.62 -20.71 -31.89
CA MET A 49 3.93 -19.70 -31.08
C MET A 49 3.61 -20.22 -29.67
N LEU A 50 3.24 -21.50 -29.52
CA LEU A 50 3.03 -22.15 -28.22
C LEU A 50 4.34 -22.29 -27.42
N LEU A 51 5.46 -22.61 -28.09
CA LEU A 51 6.78 -22.70 -27.45
C LEU A 51 7.30 -21.31 -27.03
N VAL A 52 7.04 -20.27 -27.82
CA VAL A 52 7.43 -18.88 -27.50
C VAL A 52 6.56 -18.30 -26.37
N CYS A 53 5.24 -18.54 -26.37
CA CYS A 53 4.35 -18.12 -25.27
C CYS A 53 4.62 -18.85 -23.94
N GLY A 54 5.03 -20.12 -23.97
CA GLY A 54 5.37 -20.89 -22.76
C GLY A 54 6.57 -20.34 -21.96
N SER A 55 7.39 -19.48 -22.59
CA SER A 55 8.60 -18.92 -21.99
C SER A 55 8.36 -17.57 -21.29
N ILE A 56 7.25 -16.88 -21.60
CA ILE A 56 6.96 -15.51 -21.11
C ILE A 56 6.24 -15.54 -19.74
N GLY A 57 5.78 -16.71 -19.30
CA GLY A 57 5.04 -16.88 -18.02
C GLY A 57 5.87 -17.30 -16.81
N ARG A 58 7.20 -17.43 -16.91
CA ARG A 58 8.02 -17.69 -15.71
C ARG A 58 8.13 -16.40 -14.92
N ALA A 59 7.27 -16.24 -13.90
CA ALA A 59 7.53 -15.32 -12.81
C ALA A 59 8.97 -15.55 -12.35
N GLN A 60 9.82 -14.54 -12.55
CA GLN A 60 11.21 -14.56 -12.08
C GLN A 60 11.18 -15.00 -10.62
N GLN A 61 11.80 -16.15 -10.35
CA GLN A 61 12.01 -16.56 -8.97
C GLN A 61 12.84 -15.45 -8.34
N PRO A 62 12.40 -14.89 -7.19
CA PRO A 62 13.16 -13.83 -6.55
C PRO A 62 14.59 -14.33 -6.32
N GLU A 63 15.56 -13.54 -6.78
CA GLU A 63 16.98 -13.80 -6.53
C GLU A 63 17.16 -14.10 -5.03
N PRO A 64 17.78 -15.24 -4.66
CA PRO A 64 18.02 -15.57 -3.27
C PRO A 64 19.07 -14.62 -2.71
N VAL A 65 18.62 -13.47 -2.22
CA VAL A 65 19.44 -12.56 -1.41
C VAL A 65 19.67 -13.25 -0.07
N PRO A 66 20.93 -13.45 0.36
CA PRO A 66 21.23 -14.01 1.68
C PRO A 66 20.51 -13.21 2.76
N ASP A 67 19.84 -13.90 3.66
CA ASP A 67 19.17 -13.27 4.78
C ASP A 67 20.21 -12.52 5.63
N ALA A 68 19.95 -11.24 5.91
CA ALA A 68 20.76 -10.49 6.87
C ALA A 68 20.76 -11.21 8.22
N ALA A 69 21.88 -11.19 8.95
CA ALA A 69 21.98 -11.83 10.25
C ALA A 69 20.86 -11.31 11.18
N GLY A 70 20.04 -12.24 11.71
CA GLY A 70 18.90 -11.92 12.57
C GLY A 70 17.56 -11.72 11.85
N ARG A 71 17.49 -11.82 10.51
CA ARG A 71 16.21 -11.83 9.79
C ARG A 71 15.37 -13.02 10.23
N TRP A 72 14.08 -12.80 10.48
CA TRP A 72 13.15 -13.88 10.78
C TRP A 72 12.95 -14.76 9.55
N ASP A 73 12.88 -16.07 9.77
CA ASP A 73 12.41 -16.97 8.73
C ASP A 73 10.96 -16.64 8.35
N ARG A 74 10.55 -17.08 7.15
CA ARG A 74 9.22 -16.77 6.61
C ARG A 74 8.10 -17.31 7.48
N GLN A 75 8.29 -18.47 8.13
CA GLN A 75 7.25 -19.08 8.94
C GLN A 75 6.97 -18.19 10.17
N ARG A 76 8.01 -17.78 10.88
CA ARG A 76 7.93 -16.88 12.03
C ARG A 76 7.27 -15.55 11.67
N ALA A 77 7.65 -14.93 10.55
CA ALA A 77 7.05 -13.68 10.09
C ALA A 77 5.55 -13.83 9.79
N ASN A 78 5.16 -14.93 9.13
CA ASN A 78 3.76 -15.23 8.82
C ASN A 78 2.95 -15.54 10.09
N GLU A 79 3.52 -16.26 11.05
CA GLU A 79 2.86 -16.56 12.34
C GLU A 79 2.61 -15.28 13.14
N TRP A 80 3.58 -14.38 13.21
CA TRP A 80 3.41 -13.07 13.84
C TRP A 80 2.32 -12.24 13.14
N HIS A 81 2.33 -12.18 11.81
CA HIS A 81 1.37 -11.39 11.04
C HIS A 81 -0.09 -11.85 11.22
N LYS A 82 -0.32 -13.15 11.49
CA LYS A 82 -1.68 -13.66 11.80
C LYS A 82 -2.28 -13.05 13.06
N GLY A 83 -1.46 -12.59 14.00
CA GLY A 83 -1.90 -11.91 15.22
C GLY A 83 -2.14 -10.40 15.05
N VAL A 84 -1.82 -9.83 13.88
CA VAL A 84 -1.98 -8.41 13.59
C VAL A 84 -3.31 -8.22 12.85
N PRO A 85 -4.27 -7.45 13.41
CA PRO A 85 -5.50 -7.13 12.69
C PRO A 85 -5.20 -6.27 11.46
N TRP A 86 -6.17 -6.14 10.56
CA TRP A 86 -6.04 -5.21 9.43
C TRP A 86 -5.70 -3.80 9.92
N LEU A 87 -4.58 -3.24 9.45
CA LEU A 87 -4.12 -1.92 9.86
C LEU A 87 -4.80 -0.86 9.00
N ALA A 88 -5.74 -0.13 9.60
CA ALA A 88 -6.35 1.06 9.01
C ALA A 88 -5.68 2.27 9.66
N GLY A 89 -4.81 2.96 8.93
CA GLY A 89 -3.99 4.02 9.50
C GLY A 89 -4.00 5.34 8.76
N PHE A 90 -3.40 6.34 9.40
CA PHE A 90 -3.30 7.71 8.92
C PHE A 90 -1.95 8.32 9.28
N ASN A 91 -1.48 9.29 8.50
CA ASN A 91 -0.37 10.14 8.91
C ASN A 91 -0.96 11.21 9.83
N TYR A 92 -0.36 11.39 11.00
CA TYR A 92 -0.92 12.25 12.03
C TYR A 92 -0.05 13.46 12.29
N LEU A 93 -0.73 14.60 12.32
CA LEU A 93 -0.28 15.88 12.79
C LEU A 93 -1.51 16.57 13.40
N PRO A 94 -1.43 17.17 14.60
CA PRO A 94 -2.59 17.79 15.20
C PRO A 94 -3.04 19.02 14.41
N SER A 95 -4.32 19.36 14.51
CA SER A 95 -4.92 20.47 13.74
C SER A 95 -4.32 21.85 14.03
N ASN A 96 -3.53 22.00 15.09
CA ASN A 96 -2.82 23.21 15.47
C ASN A 96 -1.35 23.26 15.03
N ALA A 97 -0.86 22.26 14.30
CA ALA A 97 0.53 22.16 13.89
C ALA A 97 0.65 22.13 12.35
N ILE A 98 1.64 22.84 11.82
CA ILE A 98 2.02 22.82 10.40
C ILE A 98 3.07 21.75 10.09
N ASN A 99 3.85 21.34 11.10
CA ASN A 99 4.90 20.33 11.00
C ASN A 99 5.22 19.67 12.37
N GLN A 100 6.10 18.68 12.35
CA GLN A 100 6.55 17.92 13.51
C GLN A 100 7.22 18.77 14.60
N LEU A 101 7.83 19.91 14.27
CA LEU A 101 8.39 20.82 15.28
C LEU A 101 7.26 21.48 16.06
N GLU A 102 6.27 22.04 15.38
CA GLU A 102 5.11 22.68 16.04
C GLU A 102 4.28 21.68 16.84
N MET A 103 4.20 20.42 16.40
CA MET A 103 3.51 19.38 17.18
C MET A 103 4.17 19.14 18.53
N PHE A 104 5.51 19.06 18.59
CA PHE A 104 6.25 18.55 19.74
C PHE A 104 7.03 19.59 20.54
N GLN A 105 6.99 20.88 20.18
CA GLN A 105 7.53 21.94 21.02
C GLN A 105 6.69 22.14 22.29
N ALA A 106 7.35 22.48 23.40
CA ALA A 106 6.67 22.60 24.69
C ALA A 106 5.58 23.70 24.69
N GLU A 107 5.80 24.76 23.92
CA GLU A 107 4.91 25.91 23.83
C GLU A 107 3.60 25.62 23.08
N THR A 108 3.59 24.60 22.22
CA THR A 108 2.49 24.29 21.29
C THR A 108 1.93 22.88 21.43
N PHE A 109 2.62 22.00 22.16
CA PHE A 109 2.17 20.64 22.45
C PHE A 109 0.85 20.67 23.25
N SER A 110 -0.19 20.03 22.71
CA SER A 110 -1.50 19.93 23.34
C SER A 110 -1.96 18.48 23.43
N PRO A 111 -1.78 17.82 24.60
CA PRO A 111 -2.25 16.45 24.79
C PRO A 111 -3.79 16.36 24.71
N GLU A 112 -4.52 17.41 25.08
CA GLU A 112 -5.98 17.45 25.01
C GLU A 112 -6.49 17.44 23.57
N LEU A 113 -5.78 18.13 22.67
CA LEU A 113 -6.11 18.13 21.25
C LEU A 113 -5.85 16.75 20.63
N ILE A 114 -4.72 16.14 20.99
CA ILE A 114 -4.34 14.80 20.52
C ILE A 114 -5.37 13.76 20.97
N ASP A 115 -5.80 13.81 22.24
CA ASP A 115 -6.84 12.94 22.80
C ASP A 115 -8.16 13.08 22.03
N ARG A 116 -8.59 14.31 21.78
CA ARG A 116 -9.81 14.57 21.00
C ARG A 116 -9.73 14.01 19.59
N GLU A 117 -8.62 14.23 18.89
CA GLU A 117 -8.45 13.81 17.50
C GLU A 117 -8.27 12.30 17.36
N PHE A 118 -7.60 11.65 18.32
CA PHE A 118 -7.55 10.19 18.40
C PHE A 118 -8.91 9.60 18.73
N GLY A 119 -9.73 10.27 19.54
CA GLY A 119 -11.14 9.91 19.73
C GLY A 119 -11.95 9.95 18.44
N PHE A 120 -11.67 10.88 17.52
CA PHE A 120 -12.29 10.87 16.18
C PHE A 120 -11.78 9.71 15.33
N ALA A 121 -10.47 9.45 15.34
CA ALA A 121 -9.87 8.36 14.60
C ALA A 121 -10.43 6.99 15.05
N GLU A 122 -10.58 6.79 16.36
CA GLU A 122 -11.21 5.61 16.96
C GLU A 122 -12.65 5.42 16.47
N GLN A 123 -13.48 6.48 16.52
CA GLN A 123 -14.88 6.42 16.07
C GLN A 123 -15.02 6.09 14.58
N LEU A 124 -14.03 6.46 13.77
CA LEU A 124 -13.96 6.15 12.34
C LEU A 124 -13.38 4.74 12.06
N GLY A 125 -12.86 4.04 13.07
CA GLY A 125 -12.30 2.70 12.94
C GLY A 125 -10.83 2.66 12.53
N PHE A 126 -10.08 3.77 12.64
CA PHE A 126 -8.63 3.75 12.50
C PHE A 126 -7.98 3.12 13.73
N ASN A 127 -6.86 2.43 13.53
CA ASN A 127 -6.15 1.72 14.60
C ASN A 127 -4.63 1.92 14.56
N THR A 128 -4.11 2.72 13.64
CA THR A 128 -2.68 2.97 13.49
C THR A 128 -2.41 4.43 13.08
N ALA A 129 -1.47 5.10 13.74
CA ALA A 129 -1.03 6.44 13.41
C ALA A 129 0.46 6.44 13.05
N ARG A 130 0.82 7.09 11.94
CA ARG A 130 2.20 7.37 11.56
C ARG A 130 2.54 8.79 11.96
N ILE A 131 3.51 8.97 12.84
CA ILE A 131 3.88 10.24 13.45
C ILE A 131 5.35 10.53 13.18
N PHE A 132 5.66 11.72 12.69
CA PHE A 132 7.02 12.10 12.32
C PHE A 132 7.73 12.81 13.46
N LEU A 133 9.02 12.51 13.62
CA LEU A 133 9.88 13.10 14.64
C LEU A 133 11.00 13.89 13.98
N HIS A 134 11.41 14.99 14.63
CA HIS A 134 12.54 15.81 14.19
C HIS A 134 13.67 15.78 15.21
N ASP A 135 14.91 15.68 14.75
CA ASP A 135 16.13 15.69 15.57
C ASP A 135 16.38 17.01 16.33
N LEU A 136 15.95 18.17 15.80
CA LEU A 136 16.15 19.45 16.49
C LEU A 136 15.50 19.49 17.88
N LEU A 137 14.37 18.80 18.07
CA LEU A 137 13.69 18.70 19.36
C LEU A 137 14.52 17.88 20.35
N TRP A 138 15.19 16.83 19.88
CA TRP A 138 16.12 16.03 20.67
C TRP A 138 17.33 16.85 21.12
N VAL A 139 17.90 17.63 20.20
CA VAL A 139 19.05 18.50 20.49
C VAL A 139 18.68 19.62 21.48
N GLN A 140 17.47 20.17 21.36
CA GLN A 140 16.97 21.22 22.25
C GLN A 140 16.72 20.73 23.68
N ASP A 141 15.93 19.66 23.82
CA ASP A 141 15.45 19.13 25.10
C ASP A 141 15.01 17.67 24.93
N SER A 142 15.97 16.75 24.95
CA SER A 142 15.71 15.31 24.78
C SER A 142 14.75 14.73 25.83
N GLU A 143 14.87 15.15 27.09
CA GLU A 143 14.03 14.62 28.18
C GLU A 143 12.58 15.07 28.03
N GLY A 144 12.34 16.37 27.82
CA GLY A 144 11.00 16.87 27.57
C GLY A 144 10.41 16.35 26.27
N PHE A 145 11.21 16.19 25.22
CA PHE A 145 10.76 15.62 23.96
C PHE A 145 10.31 14.16 24.11
N LEU A 146 11.10 13.33 24.80
CA LEU A 146 10.71 11.95 25.11
C LEU A 146 9.45 11.91 25.99
N ASN A 147 9.35 12.76 27.01
CA ASN A 147 8.15 12.84 27.86
C ASN A 147 6.88 13.19 27.05
N ARG A 148 6.99 14.01 26.01
CA ARG A 148 5.87 14.31 25.10
C ARG A 148 5.56 13.14 24.18
N CYS A 149 6.57 12.40 23.71
CA CYS A 149 6.37 11.16 22.97
C CYS A 149 5.63 10.11 23.82
N GLU A 150 6.01 9.94 25.09
CA GLU A 150 5.32 9.03 26.03
C GLU A 150 3.87 9.44 26.28
N GLN A 151 3.57 10.75 26.35
CA GLN A 151 2.20 11.22 26.44
C GLN A 151 1.38 10.88 25.19
N VAL A 152 1.95 11.06 23.98
CA VAL A 152 1.30 10.64 22.72
C VAL A 152 1.00 9.15 22.73
N LEU A 153 1.98 8.32 23.12
CA LEU A 153 1.81 6.87 23.21
C LEU A 153 0.72 6.48 24.21
N SER A 154 0.72 7.12 25.39
CA SER A 154 -0.29 6.89 26.44
C SER A 154 -1.69 7.28 25.99
N ILE A 155 -1.84 8.36 25.20
CA ILE A 155 -3.12 8.76 24.61
C ILE A 155 -3.54 7.76 23.53
N ALA A 156 -2.61 7.39 22.63
CA ALA A 156 -2.88 6.42 21.57
C ALA A 156 -3.36 5.08 22.12
N GLU A 157 -2.76 4.59 23.21
CA GLU A 157 -3.14 3.35 23.87
C GLU A 157 -4.60 3.39 24.36
N ARG A 158 -5.05 4.50 24.94
CA ARG A 158 -6.44 4.65 25.40
C ARG A 158 -7.46 4.56 24.27
N HIS A 159 -7.08 4.99 23.06
CA HIS A 159 -7.91 4.94 21.85
C HIS A 159 -7.68 3.69 20.99
N GLY A 160 -6.87 2.73 21.45
CA GLY A 160 -6.55 1.52 20.69
C GLY A 160 -5.74 1.77 19.42
N ILE A 161 -5.00 2.88 19.35
CA ILE A 161 -4.20 3.29 18.20
C ILE A 161 -2.73 2.88 18.40
N ARG A 162 -2.18 2.15 17.43
CA ARG A 162 -0.75 1.82 17.37
C ARG A 162 0.02 2.97 16.75
N VAL A 163 1.14 3.37 17.35
CA VAL A 163 1.96 4.46 16.80
C VAL A 163 3.18 3.90 16.08
N MET A 164 3.41 4.37 14.86
CA MET A 164 4.66 4.23 14.12
C MET A 164 5.37 5.57 14.10
N PHE A 165 6.41 5.71 14.92
CA PHE A 165 7.29 6.87 14.83
C PHE A 165 8.19 6.76 13.60
N VAL A 166 8.28 7.86 12.85
CA VAL A 166 9.15 8.02 11.70
C VAL A 166 10.35 8.83 12.14
N LEU A 167 11.51 8.20 12.11
CA LEU A 167 12.79 8.84 12.35
C LEU A 167 13.36 9.34 11.03
N PHE A 168 14.08 10.47 11.09
CA PHE A 168 14.86 11.02 9.98
C PHE A 168 14.01 11.34 8.75
N ASP A 169 12.96 12.14 8.93
CA ASP A 169 12.31 12.77 7.80
C ASP A 169 13.11 13.98 7.31
N SER A 170 13.28 14.10 6.00
CA SER A 170 14.14 15.13 5.38
C SER A 170 13.49 15.74 4.13
N CYS A 171 12.16 15.75 4.09
CA CYS A 171 11.41 16.20 2.92
C CYS A 171 11.05 17.69 3.01
N TRP A 172 10.88 18.33 1.86
CA TRP A 172 10.37 19.69 1.68
C TRP A 172 11.31 20.86 2.01
N HIS A 173 11.30 21.38 3.24
CA HIS A 173 11.91 22.67 3.52
C HIS A 173 13.34 22.52 4.09
N PRO A 174 14.39 22.97 3.38
CA PRO A 174 15.77 22.55 3.67
C PRO A 174 16.38 23.14 4.96
N ILE A 175 15.71 24.11 5.58
CA ILE A 175 16.23 24.83 6.74
C ILE A 175 15.16 24.84 7.85
N PRO A 176 15.04 23.75 8.63
CA PRO A 176 14.16 23.69 9.79
C PRO A 176 14.61 24.67 10.88
N ARG A 177 13.65 25.23 11.63
CA ARG A 177 13.92 26.14 12.76
C ARG A 177 12.97 25.87 13.92
N LEU A 178 13.54 25.81 15.11
CA LEU A 178 12.80 25.81 16.37
C LEU A 178 12.09 27.15 16.61
N GLY A 179 11.08 27.13 17.46
CA GLY A 179 10.26 28.28 17.82
C GLY A 179 8.96 28.36 17.01
N PRO A 180 8.29 29.53 17.02
CA PRO A 180 7.05 29.74 16.28
C PRO A 180 7.22 29.44 14.79
N GLN A 181 6.31 28.64 14.22
CA GLN A 181 6.33 28.31 12.80
C GLN A 181 5.67 29.42 11.96
N PRO A 182 5.98 29.50 10.64
CA PRO A 182 5.44 30.55 9.78
C PRO A 182 3.90 30.58 9.76
N ALA A 183 3.33 31.76 9.93
CA ALA A 183 1.89 31.96 9.77
C ALA A 183 1.46 31.66 8.32
N PRO A 184 0.24 31.13 8.10
CA PRO A 184 -0.25 30.85 6.77
C PRO A 184 -0.35 32.13 5.94
N LEU A 185 0.18 32.08 4.73
CA LEU A 185 0.03 33.14 3.74
C LEU A 185 -1.35 33.05 3.08
N PRO A 186 -2.10 34.17 3.01
CA PRO A 186 -3.38 34.19 2.32
C PRO A 186 -3.26 33.75 0.86
N PHE A 187 -4.28 33.03 0.38
CA PHE A 187 -4.42 32.60 -1.02
C PHE A 187 -3.26 31.71 -1.55
N THR A 188 -2.51 31.07 -0.65
CA THR A 188 -1.37 30.20 -1.00
C THR A 188 -1.52 28.81 -0.36
N HIS A 189 -0.96 27.79 -0.99
CA HIS A 189 -0.81 26.47 -0.36
C HIS A 189 0.34 26.52 0.65
N ASN A 190 0.00 26.47 1.94
CA ASN A 190 0.94 26.64 3.05
C ASN A 190 1.56 25.31 3.51
N SER A 191 2.25 24.62 2.60
CA SER A 191 3.07 23.46 3.00
C SER A 191 4.29 23.95 3.76
N GLY A 192 4.25 23.84 5.09
CA GLY A 192 5.35 24.21 6.00
C GLY A 192 6.09 23.01 6.56
N TRP A 193 6.02 21.87 5.87
CA TRP A 193 6.71 20.64 6.27
C TRP A 193 8.23 20.80 6.17
N VAL A 194 8.96 20.29 7.17
CA VAL A 194 10.42 20.48 7.34
C VAL A 194 11.12 19.18 7.67
#